data_AF-A0A7S1P4S0-F1
#
_entry.id   AF-A0A7S1P4S0-F1
#
_cell.length_a   1.000
_cell.length_b   1.000
_cell.length_c   1.000
_cell.angle_alpha   90.00
_cell.angle_beta   90.00
_cell.angle_gamma   90.00
#
_symmetry.space_group_name_H-M   'P 1'
#
loop_
_entity.id
_entity.type
_entity.pdbx_description
1 polymer ?
#
loop_
_entity_poly.entity_id
_entity_poly.type
_entity_poly.pdbx_seq_one_letter_code
_entity_poly.pdbx_strand_id
1 'polypeptide(L)'
;MTTAHRPTYHQALGGEGQGGTRVSIASVKLSSRDLPGQMTMKQRQEGQGTEEEIKAKDLKAELEEKERRHYAAKKLAENRVAPSEVESSAKPLTLTAAAVPESIPNMFPQDADDEPGDVNDSDEEEEDDDDDEEEAELRRELEKIKREREEEERSKREAEGRAEEEARREQVLRSNPLMTGADVSVKRRWDDDVVFKNQAKGAPKAQKRFINDVVRSEFHRKFMNKYII
;
A
#
# COMPACT_ATOMS: atom_id res chain seq x y z
N MET A 1 -55.38 -0.84 44.34
CA MET A 1 -53.96 -1.15 44.09
C MET A 1 -53.28 -1.32 45.44
N THR A 2 -52.52 -2.39 45.67
CA THR A 2 -51.88 -2.65 46.97
C THR A 2 -50.54 -1.90 47.07
N THR A 3 -50.26 -1.33 48.24
CA THR A 3 -49.10 -0.45 48.49
C THR A 3 -47.85 -1.20 48.96
N ALA A 4 -47.75 -2.50 48.65
CA ALA A 4 -46.69 -3.38 49.16
C ALA A 4 -45.36 -3.23 48.41
N HIS A 5 -45.40 -2.98 47.10
CA HIS A 5 -44.20 -2.69 46.31
C HIS A 5 -43.85 -1.20 46.48
N ARG A 6 -42.77 -0.93 47.22
CA ARG A 6 -42.34 0.43 47.58
C ARG A 6 -40.85 0.59 47.27
N PRO A 7 -40.40 1.77 46.80
CA PRO A 7 -38.98 2.06 46.69
C PRO A 7 -38.35 2.20 48.08
N THR A 8 -37.06 1.91 48.18
CA THR A 8 -36.26 2.13 49.39
C THR A 8 -35.71 3.55 49.39
N TYR A 9 -36.26 4.43 50.24
CA TYR A 9 -35.79 5.80 50.38
C TYR A 9 -34.60 5.94 51.35
N HIS A 10 -34.51 5.04 52.32
CA HIS A 10 -33.41 4.97 53.28
C HIS A 10 -32.77 3.59 53.21
N GLN A 11 -31.44 3.58 53.15
CA GLN A 11 -30.65 2.35 53.20
C GLN A 11 -30.62 1.78 54.63
N ALA A 12 -30.46 0.47 54.77
CA ALA A 12 -30.24 -0.14 56.07
C ALA A 12 -28.89 0.32 56.65
N LEU A 13 -28.89 0.74 57.91
CA LEU A 13 -27.66 1.13 58.62
C LEU A 13 -27.00 -0.11 59.23
N GLY A 14 -25.69 -0.27 59.01
CA GLY A 14 -24.89 -1.29 59.69
C GLY A 14 -24.69 -0.95 61.16
N GLY A 15 -24.55 -1.98 62.02
CA GLY A 15 -24.27 -1.82 63.45
C GLY A 15 -25.18 -2.63 64.37
N GLU A 16 -26.39 -2.94 63.94
CA GLU A 16 -27.39 -3.62 64.77
C GLU A 16 -27.39 -5.16 64.65
N GLY A 17 -26.77 -5.72 63.59
CA GLY A 17 -26.72 -7.16 63.32
C GLY A 17 -25.33 -7.81 63.48
N GLN A 18 -25.20 -9.06 63.05
CA GLN A 18 -23.95 -9.83 63.04
C GLN A 18 -22.87 -9.08 62.25
N GLY A 19 -21.76 -8.74 62.91
CA GLY A 19 -20.69 -7.88 62.36
C GLY A 19 -20.83 -6.39 62.68
N GLY A 20 -21.86 -5.99 63.43
CA GLY A 20 -21.97 -4.68 64.07
C GLY A 20 -21.50 -4.68 65.53
N THR A 21 -21.52 -3.50 66.17
CA THR A 21 -21.08 -3.27 67.57
C THR A 21 -22.00 -3.87 68.64
N ARG A 22 -23.08 -4.58 68.26
CA ARG A 22 -23.93 -5.28 69.24
C ARG A 22 -23.22 -6.53 69.78
N VAL A 23 -22.81 -6.43 71.04
CA VAL A 23 -22.13 -7.47 71.84
C VAL A 23 -23.06 -8.62 72.28
N SER A 24 -24.37 -8.54 72.04
CA SER A 24 -25.31 -9.53 72.59
C SER A 24 -25.44 -10.75 71.68
N ILE A 25 -24.51 -11.69 71.87
CA ILE A 25 -24.48 -13.10 71.43
C ILE A 25 -23.89 -13.33 70.03
N ALA A 26 -22.61 -13.75 70.00
CA ALA A 26 -21.96 -14.24 68.79
C ALA A 26 -22.65 -15.51 68.28
N SER A 27 -23.03 -15.53 67.00
CA SER A 27 -23.60 -16.70 66.34
C SER A 27 -22.53 -17.76 66.10
N VAL A 28 -22.88 -19.04 66.30
CA VAL A 28 -22.03 -20.20 65.98
C VAL A 28 -22.10 -20.57 64.49
N LYS A 29 -22.97 -19.91 63.72
CA LYS A 29 -23.13 -20.17 62.28
C LYS A 29 -21.95 -19.56 61.51
N LEU A 30 -21.22 -20.40 60.79
CA LEU A 30 -20.10 -20.02 59.93
C LEU A 30 -20.45 -20.26 58.45
N SER A 31 -20.09 -19.32 57.57
CA SER A 31 -20.20 -19.52 56.12
C SER A 31 -18.99 -20.26 55.56
N SER A 32 -19.13 -20.94 54.43
CA SER A 32 -17.99 -21.52 53.70
C SER A 32 -16.94 -20.48 53.31
N ARG A 33 -17.35 -19.20 53.15
CA ARG A 33 -16.46 -18.08 52.83
C ARG A 33 -15.67 -17.55 54.03
N ASP A 34 -16.10 -17.86 55.25
CA ASP A 34 -15.44 -17.46 56.49
C ASP A 34 -14.41 -18.51 56.94
N LEU A 35 -14.28 -19.61 56.19
CA LEU A 35 -13.24 -20.59 56.43
C LEU A 35 -11.85 -19.96 56.20
N PRO A 36 -10.84 -20.38 56.95
CA PRO A 36 -9.46 -19.96 56.78
C PRO A 36 -8.98 -19.92 55.32
N GLY A 37 -8.69 -18.73 54.79
CA GLY A 37 -8.17 -18.55 53.44
C GLY A 37 -7.26 -17.33 53.34
N GLN A 38 -6.16 -17.44 52.57
CA GLN A 38 -5.16 -16.38 52.40
C GLN A 38 -4.65 -15.80 53.74
N MET A 39 -4.14 -16.68 54.60
CA MET A 39 -3.61 -16.32 55.94
C MET A 39 -2.31 -15.50 55.91
N THR A 40 -1.70 -15.33 54.74
CA THR A 40 -0.44 -14.62 54.58
C THR A 40 -0.63 -13.39 53.70
N MET A 41 -0.27 -12.23 54.25
CA MET A 41 -0.28 -10.97 53.50
C MET A 41 0.98 -10.88 52.65
N LYS A 42 0.81 -10.65 51.34
CA LYS A 42 1.94 -10.38 50.45
C LYS A 42 2.50 -8.99 50.73
N GLN A 43 3.80 -8.93 51.00
CA GLN A 43 4.53 -7.67 51.14
C GLN A 43 5.29 -7.35 49.85
N ARG A 44 5.41 -6.07 49.54
CA ARG A 44 6.21 -5.61 48.40
C ARG A 44 7.68 -5.97 48.65
N GLN A 45 8.29 -6.67 47.70
CA GLN A 45 9.73 -6.92 47.71
C GLN A 45 10.47 -5.75 47.06
N GLU A 46 11.77 -5.68 47.28
CA GLU A 46 12.66 -4.76 46.55
C GLU A 46 12.44 -4.92 45.02
N GLY A 47 12.39 -3.79 44.31
CA GLY A 47 12.05 -3.71 42.89
C GLY A 47 10.56 -3.69 42.57
N GLN A 48 9.66 -3.92 43.54
CA GLN A 48 8.19 -3.85 43.35
C GLN A 48 7.59 -2.49 43.74
N GLY A 49 8.44 -1.47 43.93
CA GLY A 49 8.04 -0.17 44.43
C GLY A 49 7.71 -0.21 45.91
N THR A 50 8.70 -0.58 46.72
CA THR A 50 8.63 -0.42 48.18
C THR A 50 8.49 1.06 48.53
N GLU A 51 7.98 1.37 49.73
CA GLU A 51 7.80 2.76 50.16
C GLU A 51 9.14 3.52 50.18
N GLU A 52 10.21 2.85 50.58
CA GLU A 52 11.57 3.40 50.62
C GLU A 52 12.09 3.75 49.22
N GLU A 53 11.88 2.86 48.23
CA GLU A 53 12.25 3.13 46.84
C GLU A 53 11.45 4.29 46.23
N ILE A 54 10.16 4.40 46.57
CA ILE A 54 9.32 5.49 46.06
C ILE A 54 9.75 6.83 46.66
N LYS A 55 10.09 6.86 47.95
CA LYS A 55 10.59 8.07 48.62
C LYS A 55 11.95 8.52 48.08
N ALA A 56 12.80 7.58 47.67
CA ALA A 56 14.11 7.88 47.12
C ALA A 56 14.07 8.41 45.66
N LYS A 57 12.97 8.18 44.92
CA LYS A 57 12.85 8.54 43.51
C LYS A 57 12.28 9.94 43.31
N ASP A 58 12.82 10.67 42.33
CA ASP A 58 12.16 11.85 41.78
C ASP A 58 11.10 11.44 40.75
N LEU A 59 9.87 11.29 41.23
CA LEU A 59 8.73 10.86 40.42
C LEU A 59 8.38 11.83 39.29
N LYS A 60 8.68 13.13 39.47
CA LYS A 60 8.34 14.15 38.48
C LYS A 60 9.26 14.04 37.27
N ALA A 61 10.57 13.96 37.50
CA ALA A 61 11.55 13.81 36.43
C ALA A 61 11.33 12.52 35.62
N GLU A 62 11.05 11.40 36.30
CA GLU A 62 10.78 10.12 35.65
C GLU A 62 9.50 10.16 34.79
N LEU A 63 8.46 10.84 35.27
CA LEU A 63 7.21 11.04 34.53
C LEU A 63 7.47 11.87 33.25
N GLU A 64 8.16 13.00 33.36
CA GLU A 64 8.45 13.87 32.23
C GLU A 64 9.29 13.15 31.16
N GLU A 65 10.27 12.34 31.57
CA GLU A 65 11.05 11.52 30.63
C GLU A 65 10.18 10.49 29.91
N LYS A 66 9.31 9.78 30.64
CA LYS A 66 8.39 8.79 30.07
C LYS A 66 7.40 9.44 29.11
N GLU A 67 6.87 10.61 29.44
CA GLU A 67 6.00 11.38 28.57
C GLU A 67 6.73 11.81 27.30
N ARG A 68 7.94 12.37 27.41
CA ARG A 68 8.76 12.74 26.25
C ARG A 68 9.00 11.54 25.32
N ARG A 69 9.36 10.38 25.87
CA ARG A 69 9.56 9.14 25.09
C ARG A 69 8.26 8.69 24.42
N HIS A 70 7.13 8.75 25.12
CA HIS A 70 5.81 8.39 24.58
C HIS A 70 5.39 9.33 23.44
N TYR A 71 5.52 10.65 23.61
CA TYR A 71 5.20 11.63 22.57
C TYR A 71 6.13 11.51 21.35
N ALA A 72 7.42 11.24 21.56
CA ALA A 72 8.36 10.98 20.47
C ALA A 72 7.97 9.71 19.68
N ALA A 73 7.63 8.63 20.38
CA ALA A 73 7.16 7.39 19.75
C ALA A 73 5.83 7.57 19.01
N LYS A 74 4.88 8.31 19.59
CA LYS A 74 3.60 8.66 18.95
C LYS A 74 3.82 9.47 17.68
N LYS A 75 4.67 10.50 17.73
CA LYS A 75 5.02 11.33 16.56
C LYS A 75 5.69 10.52 15.46
N LEU A 76 6.60 9.60 15.81
CA LEU A 76 7.23 8.71 14.85
C LEU A 76 6.20 7.74 14.22
N ALA A 77 5.30 7.17 15.02
CA ALA A 77 4.24 6.30 14.52
C ALA A 77 3.28 7.05 13.60
N GLU A 78 2.95 8.30 13.91
CA GLU A 78 2.11 9.17 13.07
C GLU A 78 2.82 9.52 11.75
N ASN A 79 4.13 9.82 11.78
CA ASN A 79 4.90 10.15 10.59
C ASN A 79 5.16 8.95 9.67
N ARG A 80 5.08 7.72 10.19
CA ARG A 80 5.16 6.47 9.40
C ARG A 80 3.84 6.10 8.72
N VAL A 81 2.75 6.80 9.00
CA VAL A 81 1.38 6.46 8.53
C VAL A 81 0.89 7.38 7.38
N ALA A 82 1.74 8.25 6.82
CA ALA A 82 1.50 8.82 5.49
C ALA A 82 1.90 7.80 4.38
N PRO A 83 1.16 7.74 3.25
CA PRO A 83 0.50 6.51 2.82
C PRO A 83 1.40 5.61 1.99
N SER A 84 1.96 4.57 2.61
CA SER A 84 2.24 3.32 1.90
C SER A 84 1.09 2.35 2.20
N GLU A 85 0.34 2.02 1.16
CA GLU A 85 -0.56 0.88 1.12
C GLU A 85 0.15 -0.37 1.68
N VAL A 86 -0.48 -1.04 2.64
CA VAL A 86 -0.70 -2.49 2.74
C VAL A 86 -0.84 -2.92 4.20
N GLU A 87 -1.72 -3.90 4.40
CA GLU A 87 -2.22 -4.42 5.66
C GLU A 87 -1.13 -4.93 6.61
N SER A 88 -1.32 -4.75 7.91
CA SER A 88 -1.15 -5.84 8.88
C SER A 88 -1.53 -5.45 10.32
N SER A 89 -2.40 -6.29 10.88
CA SER A 89 -2.38 -6.83 12.25
C SER A 89 -2.17 -5.90 13.45
N ALA A 90 -3.29 -5.64 14.13
CA ALA A 90 -3.49 -5.64 15.59
C ALA A 90 -2.33 -5.22 16.53
N LYS A 91 -2.50 -4.08 17.22
CA LYS A 91 -2.32 -3.87 18.69
C LYS A 91 -2.61 -2.40 19.12
N PRO A 92 -2.83 -2.12 20.43
CA PRO A 92 -3.92 -1.26 20.90
C PRO A 92 -3.58 0.23 21.12
N LEU A 93 -4.66 1.03 21.06
CA LEU A 93 -4.76 2.48 21.20
C LEU A 93 -4.63 2.96 22.65
N THR A 94 -3.79 3.98 22.88
CA THR A 94 -3.93 4.93 24.00
C THR A 94 -4.29 6.31 23.46
N LEU A 95 -5.41 6.86 23.97
CA LEU A 95 -6.01 8.13 23.59
C LEU A 95 -5.28 9.33 24.22
N THR A 96 -5.12 10.44 23.49
CA THR A 96 -5.30 11.84 23.98
C THR A 96 -5.03 12.88 22.88
N ALA A 97 -6.00 13.81 22.75
CA ALA A 97 -6.04 15.22 22.24
C ALA A 97 -5.13 15.64 21.05
N ALA A 98 -5.63 16.08 19.88
CA ALA A 98 -6.41 17.28 19.49
C ALA A 98 -5.55 18.51 19.12
N ALA A 99 -5.37 18.79 17.82
CA ALA A 99 -5.15 20.13 17.22
C ALA A 99 -5.27 20.08 15.66
N VAL A 100 -5.79 21.15 15.06
CA VAL A 100 -6.23 21.32 13.66
C VAL A 100 -5.07 21.79 12.75
N PRO A 101 -4.99 21.38 11.46
CA PRO A 101 -3.94 21.86 10.54
C PRO A 101 -4.37 23.04 9.66
N GLU A 102 -3.45 23.99 9.44
CA GLU A 102 -3.59 25.15 8.54
C GLU A 102 -2.62 25.04 7.35
N SER A 103 -3.17 25.26 6.13
CA SER A 103 -2.53 25.67 4.86
C SER A 103 -1.64 24.69 4.05
N ILE A 104 -2.12 24.37 2.84
CA ILE A 104 -1.39 23.86 1.65
C ILE A 104 -1.86 24.73 0.46
N PRO A 105 -0.99 25.26 -0.43
CA PRO A 105 -0.68 24.63 -1.75
C PRO A 105 0.76 24.98 -2.27
N ASN A 106 1.39 24.45 -3.32
CA ASN A 106 1.24 23.42 -4.35
C ASN A 106 2.64 23.31 -5.05
N MET A 107 3.14 22.14 -5.46
CA MET A 107 2.93 21.42 -6.74
C MET A 107 3.86 21.89 -7.89
N PHE A 108 4.71 20.96 -8.35
CA PHE A 108 5.70 21.03 -9.44
C PHE A 108 5.28 21.79 -10.72
N PRO A 109 6.24 22.42 -11.44
CA PRO A 109 6.16 22.60 -12.88
C PRO A 109 7.35 21.96 -13.63
N GLN A 110 7.07 21.28 -14.74
CA GLN A 110 8.01 20.67 -15.66
C GLN A 110 7.76 21.21 -17.09
N ASP A 111 8.83 21.28 -17.89
CA ASP A 111 8.98 21.45 -19.35
C ASP A 111 9.01 22.83 -20.04
N ALA A 112 10.11 23.09 -20.78
CA ALA A 112 10.15 23.53 -22.19
C ALA A 112 11.59 23.47 -22.79
N ASP A 113 11.65 23.11 -24.09
CA ASP A 113 12.76 22.88 -25.05
C ASP A 113 13.79 24.00 -25.27
N ASP A 114 15.00 23.64 -25.78
CA ASP A 114 15.61 24.17 -27.04
C ASP A 114 16.94 23.45 -27.44
N GLU A 115 17.04 23.02 -28.71
CA GLU A 115 18.24 22.62 -29.51
C GLU A 115 18.47 23.74 -30.58
N PRO A 116 19.35 23.69 -31.63
CA PRO A 116 20.54 22.88 -31.97
C PRO A 116 21.73 23.69 -32.59
N GLY A 117 22.79 22.98 -33.04
CA GLY A 117 23.77 23.41 -34.06
C GLY A 117 25.18 22.82 -33.83
N ASP A 118 26.04 22.47 -34.79
CA ASP A 118 26.07 22.42 -36.27
C ASP A 118 27.36 21.66 -36.71
N VAL A 119 27.45 21.32 -38.00
CA VAL A 119 28.20 20.29 -38.77
C VAL A 119 29.70 20.52 -39.14
N ASN A 120 30.27 19.53 -39.88
CA ASN A 120 31.30 19.56 -40.97
C ASN A 120 32.63 18.77 -40.69
N ASP A 121 33.35 18.05 -41.59
CA ASP A 121 33.32 17.72 -43.05
C ASP A 121 34.31 16.56 -43.43
N SER A 122 34.16 16.02 -44.65
CA SER A 122 34.92 15.11 -45.59
C SER A 122 36.48 15.04 -45.61
N ASP A 123 37.22 14.20 -46.38
CA ASP A 123 37.15 12.88 -47.11
C ASP A 123 38.51 12.69 -47.92
N GLU A 124 38.72 11.55 -48.63
CA GLU A 124 39.61 11.27 -49.84
C GLU A 124 41.11 10.78 -49.68
N GLU A 125 41.81 9.94 -50.52
CA GLU A 125 41.65 9.16 -51.80
C GLU A 125 42.88 8.19 -52.08
N GLU A 126 42.88 7.42 -53.22
CA GLU A 126 43.70 6.21 -53.64
C GLU A 126 44.93 6.40 -54.61
N GLU A 127 45.55 5.31 -55.16
CA GLU A 127 46.58 5.29 -56.25
C GLU A 127 46.62 3.96 -57.11
N ASP A 128 47.17 4.01 -58.36
CA ASP A 128 46.81 3.33 -59.66
C ASP A 128 47.90 2.38 -60.32
N ASP A 129 47.62 1.63 -61.43
CA ASP A 129 48.61 0.95 -62.35
C ASP A 129 48.11 0.51 -63.79
N ASP A 130 48.83 1.00 -64.83
CA ASP A 130 49.04 0.88 -66.33
C ASP A 130 48.32 -0.07 -67.38
N ASP A 131 47.94 0.55 -68.54
CA ASP A 131 48.08 0.34 -70.04
C ASP A 131 48.32 -1.07 -70.71
N ASP A 132 47.98 -1.46 -71.98
CA ASP A 132 47.32 -0.90 -73.19
C ASP A 132 47.05 -1.98 -74.31
N GLU A 133 46.18 -1.65 -75.28
CA GLU A 133 46.10 -2.02 -76.73
C GLU A 133 45.39 -3.28 -77.32
N GLU A 134 44.60 -3.04 -78.38
CA GLU A 134 43.32 -3.64 -78.80
C GLU A 134 43.35 -3.99 -80.32
N GLU A 135 42.86 -5.19 -80.75
CA GLU A 135 42.25 -5.53 -82.08
C GLU A 135 42.23 -7.07 -82.35
N ALA A 136 43.00 -7.88 -81.61
CA ALA A 136 42.80 -9.35 -81.56
C ALA A 136 41.55 -9.75 -80.73
N GLU A 137 40.94 -8.78 -80.04
CA GLU A 137 39.83 -8.94 -79.11
C GLU A 137 38.46 -9.07 -79.79
N LEU A 138 38.29 -8.69 -81.05
CA LEU A 138 36.96 -8.70 -81.72
C LEU A 138 36.30 -10.09 -81.79
N ARG A 139 37.09 -11.18 -81.82
CA ARG A 139 36.57 -12.55 -81.74
C ARG A 139 36.35 -13.05 -80.31
N ARG A 140 37.08 -12.49 -79.34
CA ARG A 140 36.74 -12.61 -77.91
C ARG A 140 35.50 -11.80 -77.57
N GLU A 141 35.19 -10.74 -78.31
CA GLU A 141 34.05 -9.86 -78.07
C GLU A 141 32.71 -10.56 -78.34
N LEU A 142 32.61 -11.42 -79.36
CA LEU A 142 31.37 -12.21 -79.57
C LEU A 142 31.16 -13.31 -78.52
N GLU A 143 32.23 -13.94 -78.02
CA GLU A 143 32.14 -14.89 -76.90
C GLU A 143 31.93 -14.15 -75.57
N LYS A 144 32.49 -12.94 -75.41
CA LYS A 144 32.25 -12.01 -74.30
C LYS A 144 30.80 -11.56 -74.30
N ILE A 145 30.19 -11.22 -75.45
CA ILE A 145 28.76 -10.87 -75.58
C ILE A 145 27.87 -12.08 -75.25
N LYS A 146 28.24 -13.30 -75.67
CA LYS A 146 27.45 -14.50 -75.33
C LYS A 146 27.54 -14.85 -73.84
N ARG A 147 28.74 -14.71 -73.26
CA ARG A 147 28.99 -14.87 -71.82
C ARG A 147 28.31 -13.75 -71.02
N GLU A 148 28.36 -12.52 -71.49
CA GLU A 148 27.71 -11.33 -70.92
C GLU A 148 26.20 -11.46 -70.98
N ARG A 149 25.61 -12.01 -72.06
CA ARG A 149 24.18 -12.31 -72.12
C ARG A 149 23.74 -13.43 -71.20
N GLU A 150 24.55 -14.48 -71.08
CA GLU A 150 24.27 -15.59 -70.16
C GLU A 150 24.44 -15.14 -68.69
N GLU A 151 25.39 -14.25 -68.43
CA GLU A 151 25.62 -13.62 -67.12
C GLU A 151 24.54 -12.58 -66.79
N GLU A 152 24.04 -11.84 -67.78
CA GLU A 152 22.90 -10.92 -67.63
C GLU A 152 21.59 -11.68 -67.44
N GLU A 153 21.35 -12.79 -68.15
CA GLU A 153 20.19 -13.65 -67.94
C GLU A 153 20.26 -14.34 -66.56
N ARG A 154 21.44 -14.77 -66.13
CA ARG A 154 21.69 -15.33 -64.79
C ARG A 154 21.49 -14.28 -63.70
N SER A 155 22.01 -13.07 -63.90
CA SER A 155 21.82 -11.91 -63.01
C SER A 155 20.34 -11.51 -62.94
N LYS A 156 19.63 -11.49 -64.08
CA LYS A 156 18.20 -11.18 -64.15
C LYS A 156 17.35 -12.26 -63.49
N ARG A 157 17.69 -13.54 -63.64
CA ARG A 157 16.98 -14.66 -63.00
C ARG A 157 17.26 -14.75 -61.50
N GLU A 158 18.47 -14.41 -61.07
CA GLU A 158 18.80 -14.23 -59.65
C GLU A 158 18.11 -12.99 -59.06
N ALA A 159 17.97 -11.90 -59.81
CA ALA A 159 17.22 -10.72 -59.40
C ALA A 159 15.72 -10.99 -59.31
N GLU A 160 15.13 -11.73 -60.25
CA GLU A 160 13.72 -12.12 -60.23
C GLU A 160 13.44 -13.12 -59.10
N GLY A 161 14.34 -14.08 -58.86
CA GLY A 161 14.27 -15.00 -57.71
C GLY A 161 14.41 -14.28 -56.36
N ARG A 162 15.29 -13.27 -56.26
CA ARG A 162 15.38 -12.41 -55.05
C ARG A 162 14.12 -11.57 -54.87
N ALA A 163 13.58 -10.99 -55.93
CA ALA A 163 12.34 -10.21 -55.87
C ALA A 163 11.14 -11.07 -55.45
N GLU A 164 11.05 -12.31 -55.93
CA GLU A 164 10.00 -13.25 -55.54
C GLU A 164 10.16 -13.73 -54.08
N GLU A 165 11.41 -13.95 -53.63
CA GLU A 165 11.69 -14.30 -52.24
C GLU A 165 11.43 -13.12 -51.28
N GLU A 166 11.74 -11.89 -51.70
CA GLU A 166 11.44 -10.67 -50.96
C GLU A 166 9.93 -10.43 -50.87
N ALA A 167 9.19 -10.59 -51.98
CA ALA A 167 7.72 -10.53 -51.98
C ALA A 167 7.09 -11.60 -51.07
N ARG A 168 7.64 -12.82 -51.06
CA ARG A 168 7.19 -13.89 -50.15
C ARG A 168 7.49 -13.57 -48.70
N ARG A 169 8.66 -12.99 -48.39
CA ARG A 169 9.02 -12.53 -47.05
C ARG A 169 8.10 -11.39 -46.59
N GLU A 170 7.82 -10.42 -47.45
CA GLU A 170 6.86 -9.34 -47.19
C GLU A 170 5.45 -9.87 -46.92
N GLN A 171 4.99 -10.87 -47.69
CA GLN A 171 3.69 -11.48 -47.47
C GLN A 171 3.62 -12.20 -46.12
N VAL A 172 4.67 -12.91 -45.72
CA VAL A 172 4.75 -13.58 -44.40
C VAL A 172 4.79 -12.55 -43.27
N LEU A 173 5.59 -11.48 -43.41
CA LEU A 173 5.66 -10.37 -42.46
C LEU A 173 4.30 -9.66 -42.32
N ARG A 174 3.59 -9.43 -43.43
CA ARG A 174 2.27 -8.80 -43.45
C ARG A 174 1.15 -9.74 -42.96
N SER A 175 1.33 -11.05 -43.08
CA SER A 175 0.34 -12.05 -42.63
C SER A 175 0.24 -12.17 -41.11
N ASN A 176 1.20 -11.62 -40.35
CA ASN A 176 1.17 -11.60 -38.89
C ASN A 176 0.47 -10.32 -38.39
N PRO A 177 -0.76 -10.41 -37.86
CA PRO A 177 -1.49 -9.24 -37.34
C PRO A 177 -0.84 -8.63 -36.09
N LEU A 178 0.11 -9.33 -35.45
CA LEU A 178 0.89 -8.82 -34.31
C LEU A 178 2.10 -7.96 -34.74
N MET A 179 2.63 -8.18 -35.94
CA MET A 179 3.77 -7.43 -36.50
C MET A 179 3.36 -6.18 -37.28
N THR A 180 2.13 -6.15 -37.81
CA THR A 180 1.62 -5.03 -38.63
C THR A 180 1.05 -3.88 -37.80
N GLY A 181 1.20 -3.91 -36.47
CA GLY A 181 0.74 -2.83 -35.60
C GLY A 181 -0.76 -2.57 -35.70
N ALA A 182 -1.56 -3.54 -36.15
CA ALA A 182 -3.01 -3.39 -36.18
C ALA A 182 -3.49 -3.18 -34.75
N ASP A 183 -3.95 -1.97 -34.45
CA ASP A 183 -4.42 -1.57 -33.13
C ASP A 183 -5.57 -2.47 -32.67
N VAL A 184 -5.23 -3.55 -31.97
CA VAL A 184 -6.18 -4.38 -31.19
C VAL A 184 -6.55 -3.63 -29.91
N SER A 185 -6.90 -2.36 -30.06
CA SER A 185 -7.54 -1.59 -29.00
C SER A 185 -8.92 -2.18 -28.78
N VAL A 186 -9.14 -2.73 -27.58
CA VAL A 186 -10.42 -3.26 -27.16
C VAL A 186 -11.44 -2.10 -27.15
N LYS A 187 -12.17 -1.93 -28.25
CA LYS A 187 -13.09 -0.80 -28.49
C LYS A 187 -14.25 -0.74 -27.50
N ARG A 188 -14.63 -1.88 -26.90
CA ARG A 188 -15.64 -1.99 -25.85
C ARG A 188 -15.16 -2.98 -24.81
N ARG A 189 -15.00 -2.49 -23.58
CA ARG A 189 -14.70 -3.33 -22.42
C ARG A 189 -16.00 -3.99 -21.96
N TRP A 190 -15.93 -5.19 -21.39
CA TRP A 190 -17.09 -5.89 -20.84
C TRP A 190 -17.85 -5.05 -19.81
N ASP A 191 -17.13 -4.19 -19.08
CA ASP A 191 -17.70 -3.25 -18.12
C ASP A 191 -18.48 -2.11 -18.78
N ASP A 192 -18.26 -1.80 -20.07
CA ASP A 192 -18.75 -0.57 -20.71
C ASP A 192 -20.27 -0.48 -20.72
N ASP A 193 -20.95 -1.62 -20.81
CA ASP A 193 -22.41 -1.79 -20.82
C ASP A 193 -23.03 -1.96 -19.42
N VAL A 194 -22.59 -1.14 -18.46
CA VAL A 194 -23.12 -1.14 -17.09
C VAL A 194 -23.68 0.24 -16.78
N VAL A 195 -24.94 0.28 -16.37
CA VAL A 195 -25.71 1.53 -16.12
C VAL A 195 -25.18 2.35 -14.93
N PHE A 196 -24.37 1.77 -14.06
CA PHE A 196 -23.76 2.47 -12.93
C PHE A 196 -22.23 2.29 -12.91
N LYS A 197 -21.50 3.40 -12.82
CA LYS A 197 -20.04 3.42 -12.76
C LYS A 197 -19.58 4.05 -11.45
N ASN A 198 -18.54 3.50 -10.84
CA ASN A 198 -17.77 4.16 -9.78
C ASN A 198 -18.58 4.67 -8.57
N GLN A 199 -19.66 3.97 -8.17
CA GLN A 199 -20.58 4.41 -7.11
C GLN A 199 -19.89 4.66 -5.75
N ALA A 200 -18.82 3.92 -5.46
CA ALA A 200 -18.08 4.03 -4.20
C ALA A 200 -16.77 4.85 -4.32
N LYS A 201 -16.55 5.55 -5.44
CA LYS A 201 -15.34 6.34 -5.63
C LYS A 201 -15.35 7.52 -4.65
N GLY A 202 -14.49 7.45 -3.64
CA GLY A 202 -14.40 8.45 -2.57
C GLY A 202 -15.31 8.19 -1.37
N ALA A 203 -15.86 6.99 -1.21
CA ALA A 203 -16.65 6.66 -0.02
C ALA A 203 -15.81 6.88 1.26
N PRO A 204 -16.38 7.52 2.30
CA PRO A 204 -15.64 7.85 3.51
C PRO A 204 -15.20 6.57 4.23
N LYS A 205 -13.89 6.43 4.46
CA LYS A 205 -13.33 5.33 5.25
C LYS A 205 -13.84 5.44 6.69
N ALA A 206 -14.20 4.30 7.28
CA ALA A 206 -14.66 4.23 8.67
C ALA A 206 -13.59 4.82 9.61
N GLN A 207 -13.89 5.97 10.20
CA GLN A 207 -12.99 6.64 11.12
C GLN A 207 -12.98 5.94 12.48
N LYS A 208 -11.81 5.81 13.09
CA LYS A 208 -11.68 5.28 14.47
C LYS A 208 -12.14 6.35 15.45
N ARG A 209 -13.44 6.38 15.73
CA ARG A 209 -14.07 7.32 16.67
C ARG A 209 -14.61 6.57 17.87
N PHE A 210 -14.36 7.10 19.06
CA PHE A 210 -15.04 6.66 20.28
C PHE A 210 -16.24 7.58 20.52
N ILE A 211 -17.40 6.97 20.78
CA ILE A 211 -18.64 7.68 21.11
C ILE A 211 -19.06 7.17 22.49
N ASN A 212 -19.19 8.08 23.46
CA ASN A 212 -19.69 7.78 24.79
C ASN A 212 -21.24 7.68 24.77
N ASP A 213 -21.76 6.74 24.00
CA ASP A 213 -23.18 6.44 23.85
C ASP A 213 -23.34 4.95 23.58
N VAL A 214 -24.15 4.27 24.38
CA VAL A 214 -24.33 2.82 24.32
C VAL A 214 -25.06 2.39 23.04
N VAL A 215 -25.93 3.21 22.46
CA VAL A 215 -26.76 2.84 21.31
C VAL A 215 -26.16 3.34 20.00
N ARG A 216 -25.52 4.51 20.02
CA ARG A 216 -24.93 5.12 18.81
C ARG A 216 -23.48 4.74 18.57
N SER A 217 -22.83 4.09 19.53
CA SER A 217 -21.47 3.58 19.34
C SER A 217 -21.41 2.63 18.14
N GLU A 218 -20.31 2.73 17.39
CA GLU A 218 -19.98 1.79 16.31
C GLU A 218 -19.99 0.33 16.79
N PHE A 219 -19.65 0.10 18.06
CA PHE A 219 -19.76 -1.23 18.66
C PHE A 219 -21.21 -1.74 18.65
N HIS A 220 -22.15 -0.91 19.10
CA HIS A 220 -23.56 -1.29 19.18
C HIS A 220 -24.19 -1.45 17.80
N ARG A 221 -23.87 -0.55 16.86
CA ARG A 221 -24.33 -0.67 15.47
C ARG A 221 -23.85 -1.99 14.84
N LYS A 222 -22.58 -2.35 15.04
CA LYS A 222 -22.02 -3.63 14.56
C LYS A 222 -22.62 -4.83 15.27
N PHE A 223 -22.88 -4.72 16.58
CA PHE A 223 -23.56 -5.76 17.34
C PHE A 223 -24.97 -6.00 16.76
N MET A 224 -25.75 -4.95 16.57
CA MET A 224 -27.11 -5.08 16.01
C MET A 224 -27.10 -5.65 14.60
N ASN A 225 -26.24 -5.15 13.71
CA ASN A 225 -26.09 -5.71 12.36
C ASN A 225 -25.66 -7.19 12.34
N LYS A 226 -25.00 -7.67 13.40
CA LYS A 226 -24.53 -9.06 13.50
C LYS A 226 -25.59 -10.00 14.07
N TYR A 227 -26.35 -9.54 15.06
CA TYR A 227 -27.26 -10.39 15.84
C TYR A 227 -28.74 -10.16 15.52
N ILE A 228 -29.08 -9.11 14.77
CA ILE A 228 -30.42 -8.84 14.27
C ILE A 228 -30.33 -8.86 12.74
N ILE A 229 -31.13 -9.75 12.13
CA ILE A 229 -31.24 -9.93 10.67
C ILE A 229 -32.25 -8.93 10.11
#